data_AF-A0A4Y7ZQ33-F1
#
_entry.id   AF-A0A4Y7ZQ33-F1
#
_cell.length_a   1.000
_cell.length_b   1.000
_cell.length_c   1.000
_cell.angle_alpha   90.00
_cell.angle_beta   90.00
_cell.angle_gamma   90.00
#
_symmetry.space_group_name_H-M   'P 1'
#
loop_
_entity.id
_entity.type
_entity.pdbx_description
1 polymer ?
#
loop_
_entity_poly.entity_id
_entity_poly.type
_entity_poly.pdbx_seq_one_letter_code
_entity_poly.pdbx_strand_id
1 'polypeptide(L)'
;MSLSNVLKYKIQSRPSLFVKILVLTLFVVSAILMFLLWGVDWFSFLFLIVYVVAFSSLVYLLKLPLFQCEVSEDGYIEINQLGRFIGQVSTRSFYNAWFIFLCVEMEDKFLIKGTKKHNTPKKWFVVFYDGIPEKDYRLLARLINRKHTA
;
A
#
# COMPACT_ATOMS: atom_id res chain seq x y z
N MET A 1 11.19 21.63 -17.95
CA MET A 1 10.85 22.14 -16.61
C MET A 1 11.09 21.03 -15.61
N SER A 2 11.94 21.23 -14.61
CA SER A 2 12.31 20.17 -13.67
C SER A 2 11.17 19.93 -12.68
N LEU A 3 10.70 18.68 -12.58
CA LEU A 3 9.70 18.25 -11.58
C LEU A 3 10.19 18.46 -10.13
N SER A 4 11.49 18.70 -9.93
CA SER A 4 12.12 18.85 -8.62
C SER A 4 11.61 20.05 -7.81
N ASN A 5 11.14 21.11 -8.45
CA ASN A 5 10.58 22.28 -7.74
C ASN A 5 9.07 22.15 -7.43
N VAL A 6 8.44 21.08 -7.91
CA VAL A 6 6.99 20.86 -7.84
C VAL A 6 6.64 19.84 -6.74
N LEU A 7 7.56 18.95 -6.39
CA LEU A 7 7.45 17.94 -5.32
C LEU A 7 7.87 18.55 -3.98
N LYS A 8 6.89 18.98 -3.17
CA LYS A 8 7.14 19.71 -1.92
C LYS A 8 7.09 18.84 -0.67
N TYR A 9 6.31 17.76 -0.68
CA TYR A 9 5.99 17.00 0.52
C TYR A 9 6.59 15.60 0.46
N LYS A 10 7.42 15.26 1.44
CA LYS A 10 8.01 13.93 1.59
C LYS A 10 7.24 13.13 2.63
N ILE A 11 6.50 12.14 2.16
CA ILE A 11 5.71 11.23 2.98
C ILE A 11 6.49 9.94 3.17
N GLN A 12 6.77 9.61 4.43
CA GLN A 12 7.40 8.35 4.80
C GLN A 12 6.47 7.59 5.73
N SER A 13 6.01 6.41 5.30
CA SER A 13 5.25 5.53 6.16
C SER A 13 6.15 4.75 7.11
N ARG A 14 5.58 4.47 8.27
CA ARG A 14 6.08 3.61 9.33
C ARG A 14 5.37 2.26 9.24
N PRO A 15 5.96 1.21 9.83
CA PRO A 15 5.29 -0.09 9.87
C PRO A 15 3.96 0.04 10.63
N SER A 16 2.87 -0.28 9.94
CA SER A 16 1.50 -0.21 10.47
C SER A 16 1.29 -1.26 11.56
N LEU A 17 0.78 -0.82 12.72
CA LEU A 17 0.25 -1.67 13.78
C LEU A 17 -1.03 -2.37 13.33
N PHE A 18 -1.90 -1.71 12.56
CA PHE A 18 -3.11 -2.34 12.03
C PHE A 18 -2.79 -3.54 11.17
N VAL A 19 -1.79 -3.45 10.29
CA VAL A 19 -1.35 -4.60 9.49
C VAL A 19 -0.83 -5.72 10.38
N LYS A 20 -0.03 -5.42 11.41
CA LYS A 20 0.47 -6.43 12.36
C LYS A 20 -0.66 -7.13 13.09
N ILE A 21 -1.63 -6.37 13.60
CA ILE A 21 -2.80 -6.92 14.30
C ILE A 21 -3.63 -7.77 13.33
N LEU A 22 -3.91 -7.28 12.13
CA LEU A 22 -4.69 -8.01 11.14
C LEU A 22 -4.03 -9.33 10.74
N VAL A 23 -2.71 -9.33 10.52
CA VAL A 23 -1.92 -10.54 10.25
C VAL A 23 -1.99 -11.51 11.43
N LEU A 24 -1.85 -11.01 12.67
CA LEU A 24 -1.98 -11.83 13.88
C LEU A 24 -3.38 -12.43 14.03
N THR A 25 -4.44 -11.65 13.79
CA THR A 25 -5.82 -12.13 13.86
C THR A 25 -6.07 -13.18 12.78
N LEU A 26 -5.59 -12.97 11.56
CA LEU A 26 -5.71 -13.95 10.46
C LEU A 26 -5.04 -15.27 10.83
N PHE A 27 -3.87 -15.20 11.47
CA PHE A 27 -3.13 -16.36 11.97
C PHE A 27 -3.86 -17.12 13.07
N VAL A 28 -4.44 -16.40 14.03
CA VAL A 28 -5.21 -17.03 15.12
C VAL A 28 -6.46 -17.70 14.55
N VAL A 29 -7.17 -17.02 13.65
CA VAL A 29 -8.39 -17.56 13.03
C VAL A 29 -8.08 -18.80 12.19
N SER A 30 -7.03 -18.79 11.38
CA SER A 30 -6.63 -19.95 10.58
C SER A 30 -6.16 -21.12 11.45
N ALA A 31 -5.44 -20.86 12.54
CA ALA A 31 -5.04 -21.89 13.50
C ALA A 31 -6.26 -22.54 14.18
N ILE A 32 -7.23 -21.74 14.59
CA ILE A 32 -8.50 -22.22 15.15
C ILE A 32 -9.26 -23.06 14.11
N LEU A 33 -9.35 -22.59 12.87
CA LEU A 33 -9.99 -23.32 11.76
C LEU A 33 -9.33 -24.69 11.51
N MET A 34 -7.99 -24.74 11.46
CA MET A 34 -7.24 -26.00 11.36
C MET A 34 -7.61 -26.97 12.49
N PHE A 35 -7.67 -26.46 13.72
CA PHE A 35 -8.01 -27.25 14.90
C PHE A 35 -9.45 -27.81 14.85
N LEU A 36 -10.40 -27.00 14.39
CA LEU A 36 -11.80 -27.40 14.18
C LEU A 36 -11.95 -28.43 13.06
N LEU A 37 -11.19 -28.30 11.98
CA LEU A 37 -11.29 -29.17 10.79
C LEU A 37 -10.68 -30.56 11.02
N TRP A 38 -9.61 -30.67 11.81
CA TRP A 38 -8.87 -31.92 11.97
C TRP A 38 -9.01 -32.59 13.33
N GLY A 39 -9.69 -31.96 14.29
CA GLY A 39 -9.83 -32.51 15.63
C GLY A 39 -8.51 -32.52 16.42
N VAL A 40 -8.59 -32.87 17.70
CA VAL A 40 -7.48 -32.76 18.65
C VAL A 40 -6.72 -34.07 18.75
N ASP A 41 -5.93 -34.38 17.74
CA ASP A 41 -5.01 -35.51 17.76
C ASP A 41 -3.55 -35.05 17.82
N TRP A 42 -2.63 -35.95 18.21
CA TRP A 42 -1.20 -35.65 18.29
C TRP A 42 -0.62 -35.18 16.94
N PHE A 43 -1.18 -35.65 15.83
CA PHE A 43 -0.85 -35.18 14.48
C PHE A 43 -1.24 -33.71 14.27
N SER A 44 -2.38 -33.26 14.78
CA SER A 44 -2.80 -31.86 14.72
C SER A 44 -1.84 -30.92 15.47
N PHE A 45 -1.22 -31.39 16.56
CA PHE A 45 -0.23 -30.61 17.30
C PHE A 45 1.07 -30.41 16.50
N LEU A 46 1.56 -31.45 15.84
CA LEU A 46 2.73 -31.36 14.95
C LEU A 46 2.47 -30.39 13.78
N PHE A 47 1.29 -30.46 13.16
CA PHE A 47 0.90 -29.53 12.11
C PHE A 47 0.77 -28.09 12.61
N LEU A 48 0.28 -27.87 13.83
CA LEU A 48 0.23 -26.54 14.44
C LEU A 48 1.63 -25.95 14.60
N ILE A 49 2.60 -26.74 15.08
CA ILE A 49 3.99 -26.26 15.23
C ILE A 49 4.58 -25.89 13.88
N VAL A 50 4.44 -26.76 12.86
CA VAL A 50 4.91 -26.47 11.50
C VAL A 50 4.24 -25.21 10.96
N TYR A 51 2.94 -25.04 11.21
CA TYR A 51 2.18 -23.87 10.81
C TYR A 51 2.70 -22.58 11.46
N VAL A 52 2.97 -22.59 12.78
CA VAL A 52 3.54 -21.45 13.51
C VAL A 52 4.92 -21.06 12.96
N VAL A 53 5.78 -22.05 12.69
CA VAL A 53 7.13 -21.81 12.13
C VAL A 53 7.05 -21.28 10.70
N ALA A 54 6.20 -21.87 9.86
CA ALA A 54 5.97 -21.40 8.49
C ALA A 54 5.42 -19.98 8.47
N PHE A 55 4.48 -19.66 9.35
CA PHE A 55 3.88 -18.33 9.40
C PHE A 55 4.86 -17.27 9.94
N SER A 56 5.55 -17.57 11.03
CA SER A 56 6.55 -16.64 11.60
C SER A 56 7.68 -16.34 10.62
N SER A 57 8.15 -17.35 9.88
CA SER A 57 9.13 -17.14 8.81
C SER A 57 8.56 -16.31 7.65
N LEU A 58 7.30 -16.51 7.27
CA LEU A 58 6.62 -15.71 6.24
C LEU A 58 6.45 -14.24 6.68
N VAL A 59 6.06 -13.99 7.94
CA VAL A 59 5.97 -12.63 8.52
C VAL A 59 7.35 -11.96 8.60
N TYR A 60 8.38 -12.71 8.97
CA TYR A 60 9.76 -12.21 8.97
C TYR A 60 10.28 -11.89 7.56
N LEU A 61 9.91 -12.70 6.56
CA LEU A 61 10.24 -12.47 5.16
C LEU A 61 9.43 -11.31 4.55
N LEU A 62 8.20 -11.09 5.01
CA LEU A 62 7.37 -9.92 4.74
C LEU A 62 7.96 -8.69 5.44
N LYS A 63 9.17 -8.30 5.02
CA LYS A 63 9.59 -6.90 5.10
C LYS A 63 8.70 -6.10 4.18
N LEU A 64 7.48 -5.82 4.64
CA LEU A 64 6.54 -4.94 3.97
C LEU A 64 7.31 -3.66 3.64
N PRO A 65 7.51 -3.33 2.35
CA PRO A 65 8.20 -2.12 2.00
C PRO A 65 7.43 -0.99 2.66
N LEU A 66 8.11 -0.21 3.50
CA LEU A 66 7.62 1.08 3.98
C LEU A 66 7.19 1.87 2.74
N PHE A 67 6.26 2.79 2.80
CA PHE A 67 5.86 3.60 1.65
C PHE A 67 6.63 4.92 1.70
N GLN A 68 7.45 5.22 0.69
CA GLN A 68 8.17 6.49 0.59
C GLN A 68 7.78 7.19 -0.70
N CYS A 69 7.21 8.38 -0.54
CA CYS A 69 6.60 9.12 -1.62
C CYS A 69 6.90 10.62 -1.48
N GLU A 70 7.22 11.25 -2.61
CA GLU A 70 7.27 12.70 -2.74
C GLU A 70 6.04 13.17 -3.52
N VAL A 71 5.35 14.16 -2.99
CA VAL A 71 4.05 14.61 -3.47
C VAL A 71 4.08 16.09 -3.79
N SER A 72 3.47 16.43 -4.92
CA SER A 72 3.20 17.80 -5.36
C SER A 72 1.77 18.24 -5.02
N GLU A 73 1.56 19.55 -4.89
CA GLU A 73 0.24 20.19 -4.74
C GLU A 73 -0.68 19.94 -5.94
N ASP A 74 -0.12 19.65 -7.12
CA ASP A 74 -0.87 19.38 -8.35
C ASP A 74 -1.27 17.89 -8.51
N GLY A 75 -0.99 17.07 -7.50
CA GLY A 75 -1.31 15.63 -7.51
C GLY A 75 -0.32 14.80 -8.32
N TYR A 76 0.86 15.35 -8.62
CA TYR A 76 2.01 14.59 -9.09
C TYR A 76 2.67 13.87 -7.92
N ILE A 77 2.94 12.58 -8.13
CA ILE A 77 3.49 11.69 -7.12
C ILE A 77 4.71 10.99 -7.69
N GLU A 78 5.81 11.07 -6.93
CA GLU A 78 7.01 10.29 -7.14
C GLU A 78 7.15 9.25 -6.03
N ILE A 79 7.24 7.97 -6.38
CA ILE A 79 7.39 6.87 -5.43
C ILE A 79 8.75 6.22 -5.66
N ASN A 80 9.57 6.19 -4.62
CA ASN A 80 10.97 5.81 -4.69
C ASN A 80 11.23 4.33 -4.33
N GLN A 81 10.21 3.47 -4.43
CA GLN A 81 10.32 2.07 -4.01
C GLN A 81 10.00 1.10 -5.14
N LEU A 82 11.00 0.26 -5.43
CA LEU A 82 11.03 -0.75 -6.49
C LEU A 82 11.08 -0.17 -7.91
N GLY A 83 11.74 0.99 -8.07
CA GLY A 83 11.80 1.78 -9.30
C GLY A 83 11.32 3.21 -9.04
N ARG A 84 11.87 4.19 -9.78
CA ARG A 84 11.42 5.58 -9.70
C ARG A 84 10.11 5.71 -10.47
N PHE A 85 8.98 5.64 -9.78
CA PHE A 85 7.67 5.79 -10.40
C PHE A 85 7.23 7.24 -10.32
N ILE A 86 7.04 7.88 -11.47
CA ILE A 86 6.51 9.23 -11.56
C ILE A 86 5.16 9.13 -12.25
N GLY A 87 4.13 9.67 -11.60
CA GLY A 87 2.78 9.61 -12.15
C GLY A 87 1.83 10.57 -11.46
N GLN A 88 0.59 10.56 -11.94
CA GLN A 88 -0.48 11.39 -11.41
C GLN A 88 -1.48 10.54 -10.62
N VAL A 89 -2.04 11.11 -9.56
CA VAL A 89 -3.15 10.49 -8.81
C VAL A 89 -4.35 10.32 -9.74
N SER A 90 -4.79 9.08 -9.91
CA SER A 90 -6.00 8.74 -10.66
C SER A 90 -7.25 8.99 -9.83
N THR A 91 -8.36 9.30 -10.49
CA THR A 91 -9.70 9.38 -9.89
C THR A 91 -10.17 8.07 -9.27
N ARG A 92 -9.54 6.95 -9.59
CA ARG A 92 -9.84 5.65 -8.97
C ARG A 92 -9.26 5.50 -7.55
N SER A 93 -8.49 6.47 -7.10
CA SER A 93 -7.97 6.49 -5.73
C SER A 93 -9.09 6.79 -4.75
N PHE A 94 -9.07 6.12 -3.61
CA PHE A 94 -10.06 6.32 -2.56
C PHE A 94 -9.40 6.23 -1.18
N TYR A 95 -10.04 6.84 -0.20
CA TYR A 95 -9.57 6.83 1.17
C TYR A 95 -10.74 6.59 2.12
N ASN A 96 -10.45 5.97 3.26
CA ASN A 96 -11.36 5.83 4.39
C ASN A 96 -10.58 6.06 5.69
N ALA A 97 -11.26 6.09 6.83
CA ALA A 97 -10.62 6.35 8.13
C ALA A 97 -9.43 5.43 8.50
N TRP A 98 -9.26 4.30 7.83
CA TRP A 98 -8.26 3.27 8.16
C TRP A 98 -7.10 3.21 7.16
N PHE A 99 -7.35 3.48 5.89
CA PHE A 99 -6.38 3.32 4.81
C PHE A 99 -6.70 4.19 3.58
N ILE A 100 -5.68 4.40 2.77
CA ILE A 100 -5.75 5.04 1.45
C ILE A 100 -5.37 3.98 0.40
N PHE A 101 -6.23 3.80 -0.59
CA PHE A 101 -5.89 3.13 -1.84
C PHE A 101 -5.52 4.18 -2.87
N LEU A 102 -4.23 4.26 -3.16
CA LEU A 102 -3.68 5.21 -4.10
C LEU A 102 -3.45 4.51 -5.45
N CYS A 103 -4.15 4.96 -6.48
CA CYS A 103 -3.91 4.53 -7.85
C CYS A 103 -3.07 5.60 -8.56
N VAL A 104 -1.84 5.27 -8.90
CA VAL A 104 -0.94 6.16 -9.63
C VAL A 104 -0.89 5.73 -11.09
N GLU A 105 -1.24 6.64 -11.98
CA GLU A 105 -1.10 6.48 -13.43
C GLU A 105 0.27 6.98 -13.85
N MET A 106 1.09 6.08 -14.40
CA MET A 106 2.47 6.38 -14.76
C MET A 106 2.52 7.31 -15.98
N GLU A 107 3.33 8.37 -15.90
CA GLU A 107 3.68 9.16 -17.08
C GLU A 107 4.87 8.50 -17.79
N ASP A 108 4.59 7.71 -18.82
CA ASP A 108 5.65 7.18 -19.68
C ASP A 108 6.26 8.31 -20.52
N LYS A 109 7.53 8.62 -20.28
CA LYS A 109 8.30 9.58 -21.09
C LYS A 109 8.40 9.19 -22.58
N PHE A 110 8.08 7.95 -22.91
CA PHE A 110 8.19 7.39 -24.26
C PHE A 110 6.86 7.33 -25.04
N LEU A 111 5.71 7.63 -24.42
CA LEU A 111 4.43 7.67 -25.12
C LEU A 111 4.26 9.01 -25.86
N ILE A 112 4.36 8.96 -27.18
CA ILE A 112 4.13 10.07 -28.11
C ILE A 112 2.76 10.68 -27.83
N LYS A 113 2.70 12.00 -27.64
CA LYS A 113 1.51 12.82 -27.25
C LYS A 113 0.29 12.77 -28.21
N GLY A 114 0.21 11.82 -29.14
CA GLY A 114 -0.73 11.85 -30.27
C GLY A 114 -1.77 10.73 -30.35
N THR A 115 -1.61 9.61 -29.64
CA THR A 115 -2.55 8.49 -29.71
C THR A 115 -3.31 8.35 -28.40
N LYS A 116 -4.64 8.19 -28.50
CA LYS A 116 -5.60 8.07 -27.38
C LYS A 116 -4.98 7.29 -26.21
N LYS A 117 -5.05 7.86 -24.99
CA LYS A 117 -4.62 7.28 -23.70
C LYS A 117 -5.37 5.99 -23.33
N HIS A 118 -5.31 4.96 -24.16
CA HIS A 118 -5.76 3.62 -23.80
C HIS A 118 -4.56 2.87 -23.23
N ASN A 119 -4.64 2.55 -21.93
CA ASN A 119 -3.63 1.84 -21.12
C ASN A 119 -2.36 2.62 -20.74
N THR A 120 -2.51 3.69 -19.94
CA THR A 120 -1.42 4.08 -19.05
C THR A 120 -1.21 3.00 -17.98
N PRO A 121 0.02 2.55 -17.71
CA PRO A 121 0.27 1.56 -16.67
C PRO A 121 -0.12 2.13 -15.31
N LYS A 122 -0.95 1.38 -14.58
CA LYS A 122 -1.48 1.77 -13.27
C LYS A 122 -0.84 0.95 -12.18
N LYS A 123 -0.37 1.61 -11.13
CA LYS A 123 0.16 0.95 -9.96
C LYS A 123 -0.66 1.32 -8.73
N TRP A 124 -1.03 0.31 -7.96
CA TRP A 124 -1.80 0.45 -6.74
C TRP A 124 -0.88 0.42 -5.54
N PHE A 125 -1.12 1.35 -4.62
CA PHE A 125 -0.43 1.42 -3.35
C PHE A 125 -1.48 1.48 -2.24
N VAL A 126 -1.28 0.66 -1.21
CA VAL A 126 -2.11 0.66 -0.02
C VAL A 126 -1.31 1.31 1.09
N VAL A 127 -1.91 2.32 1.70
CA VAL A 127 -1.27 3.16 2.71
C VAL A 127 -2.17 3.19 3.94
N PHE A 128 -1.68 2.67 5.06
CA PHE A 128 -2.46 2.60 6.30
C PHE A 128 -2.36 3.89 7.10
N TYR A 129 -3.47 4.31 7.71
CA TYR A 129 -3.59 5.56 8.46
C TYR A 129 -2.55 5.66 9.60
N ASP A 130 -2.39 4.58 10.37
CA ASP A 130 -1.44 4.52 11.49
C ASP A 130 0.03 4.52 11.06
N GLY A 131 0.30 4.20 9.79
CA GLY A 131 1.62 4.25 9.22
C GLY A 131 2.07 5.67 8.90
N ILE A 132 1.19 6.67 8.90
CA ILE A 132 1.49 8.02 8.39
C ILE A 132 1.03 9.10 9.37
N PRO A 133 1.75 10.24 9.49
CA PRO A 133 1.27 11.38 10.25
C PRO A 133 -0.08 11.90 9.72
N GLU A 134 -0.98 12.30 10.62
CA GLU A 134 -2.32 12.77 10.25
C GLU A 134 -2.31 13.91 9.22
N LYS A 135 -1.31 14.80 9.29
CA LYS A 135 -1.11 15.90 8.33
C LYS A 135 -0.92 15.39 6.89
N ASP A 136 -0.09 14.36 6.73
CA ASP A 136 0.24 13.78 5.42
C ASP A 136 -0.93 12.94 4.90
N TYR A 137 -1.65 12.25 5.80
CA TYR A 137 -2.88 11.55 5.45
C TYR A 137 -3.95 12.51 4.92
N ARG A 138 -4.18 13.64 5.62
CA ARG A 138 -5.13 14.68 5.17
C ARG A 138 -4.70 15.31 3.85
N LEU A 139 -3.40 15.47 3.63
CA LEU A 139 -2.85 15.98 2.36
C LEU A 139 -3.17 15.03 1.21
N LEU A 140 -2.93 13.73 1.38
CA LEU A 140 -3.29 12.72 0.38
C LEU A 140 -4.80 12.69 0.12
N ALA A 141 -5.63 12.75 1.17
CA ALA A 141 -7.09 12.79 1.02
C ALA A 141 -7.56 14.02 0.23
N ARG A 142 -6.97 15.21 0.48
CA ARG A 142 -7.26 16.42 -0.29
C ARG A 142 -6.91 16.29 -1.76
N LEU A 143 -5.78 15.65 -2.08
CA LEU A 143 -5.35 15.43 -3.46
C LEU A 143 -6.30 14.48 -4.20
N ILE A 144 -6.75 13.42 -3.53
CA ILE A 144 -7.76 12.50 -4.06
C ILE A 144 -9.07 13.25 -4.35
N ASN A 145 -9.57 14.04 -3.40
CA ASN A 145 -10.80 14.82 -3.59
C ASN A 145 -10.70 15.84 -4.71
N ARG A 146 -9.58 16.57 -4.80
CA ARG A 146 -9.34 17.55 -5.86
C ARG A 146 -9.43 16.91 -7.26
N LYS A 147 -9.00 15.66 -7.40
CA LYS A 147 -9.10 14.90 -8.65
C LYS A 147 -10.50 14.38 -8.95
N HIS A 148 -11.31 14.08 -7.94
CA HIS A 148 -12.72 13.71 -8.16
C HIS A 148 -13.57 14.89 -8.62
N THR A 149 -13.20 16.11 -8.23
CA THR A 149 -13.95 17.34 -8.54
C THR A 149 -13.49 18.08 -9.78
N ALA A 150 -12.37 17.67 -10.39
CA ALA A 150 -11.76 18.32 -11.56
C ALA A 150 -12.04 17.54 -12.84
#